data_AF-A0A3P8JUX0-F1
#
_entry.id   AF-A0A3P8JUX0-F1
#
_cell.length_a   1.000
_cell.length_b   1.000
_cell.length_c   1.000
_cell.angle_alpha   90.00
_cell.angle_beta   90.00
_cell.angle_gamma   90.00
#
_symmetry.space_group_name_H-M   'P 1'
#
loop_
_entity.id
_entity.type
_entity.pdbx_description
1 polymer ?
#
loop_
_entity_poly.entity_id
_entity_poly.type
_entity_poly.pdbx_seq_one_letter_code
_entity_poly.pdbx_strand_id
1 'polypeptide(L)'
;MTKVVTYCCSSITSIVYTLAGTEVSALLGRMPSAVGYQPTLAEEMGVLQERITSTKNRFYHFRAGVYVPADDLTDPSPATTFAHLDATVVLSRQIASLGIYPAVDPLDSTSRQLDPLVVGQEHYDTARGVQSLLQRYQELKDIIAILGMDELSEEDKLVVARARKIQRFLSQPFFVAEVFTGSPGKYVSLKDHHPWL
;
A
#
# COMPACT_ATOMS: atom_id res chain seq x y z
N MET A 1 31.78 0.27 -5.66
CA MET A 1 30.52 0.70 -5.02
C MET A 1 29.42 0.68 -6.05
N THR A 2 28.51 -0.30 -5.98
CA THR A 2 27.30 -0.32 -6.81
C THR A 2 26.43 0.84 -6.38
N LYS A 3 26.19 1.81 -7.27
CA LYS A 3 25.33 2.96 -6.96
C LYS A 3 23.87 2.50 -6.91
N VAL A 4 23.19 2.81 -5.82
CA VAL A 4 21.73 2.69 -5.72
C VAL A 4 21.14 4.01 -6.22
N VAL A 5 20.26 3.94 -7.21
CA VAL A 5 19.55 5.11 -7.75
C VAL A 5 18.07 4.96 -7.39
N THR A 6 17.53 5.94 -6.68
CA THR A 6 16.12 5.97 -6.31
C THR A 6 15.36 6.92 -7.22
N TYR A 7 14.34 6.41 -7.91
CA TYR A 7 13.39 7.21 -8.68
C TYR A 7 12.09 7.34 -7.90
N CYS A 8 11.64 8.58 -7.69
CA CYS A 8 10.34 8.87 -7.10
C CYS A 8 9.46 9.50 -8.18
N CYS A 9 8.43 8.78 -8.59
CA CYS A 9 7.41 9.25 -9.52
C CYS A 9 6.17 9.64 -8.73
N SER A 10 5.87 10.94 -8.64
CA SER A 10 4.63 11.39 -8.00
C SER A 10 3.41 10.88 -8.79
N SER A 11 2.30 10.62 -8.10
CA SER A 11 1.05 10.11 -8.68
C SER A 11 0.53 10.88 -9.87
N ILE A 12 0.78 12.20 -9.89
CA ILE A 12 0.48 13.09 -11.00
C ILE A 12 1.05 12.57 -12.32
N THR A 13 2.25 11.98 -12.32
CA THR A 13 2.93 11.58 -13.56
C THR A 13 2.38 10.27 -14.14
N SER A 14 2.00 9.28 -13.32
CA SER A 14 1.39 8.02 -13.80
C SER A 14 -0.01 8.25 -14.38
N ILE A 15 -0.81 9.09 -13.71
CA ILE A 15 -2.11 9.54 -14.20
C ILE A 15 -1.95 10.34 -15.49
N VAL A 16 -1.04 11.32 -15.51
CA VAL A 16 -0.78 12.14 -16.71
C VAL A 16 -0.33 11.25 -17.86
N TYR A 17 0.49 10.21 -17.62
CA TYR A 17 0.89 9.28 -18.67
C TYR A 17 -0.30 8.52 -19.25
N THR A 18 -1.13 7.90 -18.41
CA THR A 18 -2.29 7.14 -18.87
C THR A 18 -3.39 8.03 -19.49
N LEU A 19 -3.74 9.14 -18.82
CA LEU A 19 -4.76 10.06 -19.30
C LEU A 19 -4.32 10.82 -20.56
N ALA A 20 -3.09 11.33 -20.61
CA ALA A 20 -2.59 11.96 -21.84
C ALA A 20 -2.52 10.92 -22.97
N GLY A 21 -2.18 9.67 -22.68
CA GLY A 21 -2.26 8.57 -23.64
C GLY A 21 -3.68 8.36 -24.17
N THR A 22 -4.69 8.44 -23.30
CA THR A 22 -6.11 8.35 -23.68
C THR A 22 -6.53 9.53 -24.55
N GLU A 23 -6.19 10.77 -24.16
CA GLU A 23 -6.50 11.98 -24.93
C GLU A 23 -5.86 11.95 -26.33
N VAL A 24 -4.57 11.59 -26.41
CA VAL A 24 -3.85 11.47 -27.69
C VAL A 24 -4.41 10.34 -28.54
N SER A 25 -4.76 9.20 -27.93
CA SER A 25 -5.37 8.07 -28.65
C SER A 25 -6.71 8.45 -29.27
N ALA A 26 -7.53 9.24 -28.56
CA ALA A 26 -8.79 9.76 -29.09
C ALA A 26 -8.57 10.71 -30.27
N LEU A 27 -7.57 11.61 -30.17
CA LEU A 27 -7.19 12.51 -31.28
C LEU A 27 -6.65 11.76 -32.51
N LEU A 28 -5.98 10.63 -32.30
CA LEU A 28 -5.49 9.75 -33.37
C LEU A 28 -6.60 8.88 -34.00
N GLY A 29 -7.85 9.01 -33.55
CA GLY A 29 -8.99 8.26 -34.08
C GLY A 29 -8.95 6.77 -33.76
N ARG A 30 -8.20 6.35 -32.73
CA ARG A 30 -8.20 4.95 -32.28
C ARG A 30 -9.51 4.68 -31.53
N MET A 31 -10.10 3.50 -31.75
CA MET A 31 -11.28 3.09 -30.99
C MET A 31 -10.91 2.94 -29.50
N PRO A 32 -11.70 3.51 -28.58
CA PRO A 32 -11.45 3.38 -27.15
C PRO A 32 -11.69 1.95 -26.68
N SER A 33 -10.96 1.56 -25.64
CA SER A 33 -11.08 0.27 -24.96
C SER A 33 -11.98 0.40 -23.72
N ALA A 34 -11.89 -0.56 -22.80
CA ALA A 34 -12.61 -0.57 -21.53
C ALA A 34 -12.48 0.78 -20.79
N VAL A 35 -13.61 1.29 -20.28
CA VAL A 35 -13.70 2.53 -19.48
C VAL A 35 -13.19 3.78 -20.23
N GLY A 36 -12.97 3.70 -21.55
CA GLY A 36 -12.54 4.83 -22.38
C GLY A 36 -11.04 4.97 -22.54
N TYR A 37 -10.23 4.06 -21.98
CA TYR A 37 -8.76 4.09 -22.12
C TYR A 37 -8.28 3.73 -23.53
N GLN A 38 -7.02 4.05 -23.84
CA GLN A 38 -6.41 3.65 -25.10
C GLN A 38 -6.30 2.11 -25.22
N PRO A 39 -6.47 1.53 -26.43
CA PRO A 39 -6.34 0.08 -26.62
C PRO A 39 -4.91 -0.44 -26.39
N THR A 40 -3.91 0.44 -26.46
CA THR A 40 -2.49 0.13 -26.28
C THR A 40 -1.99 0.31 -24.84
N LEU A 41 -2.88 0.54 -23.87
CA LEU A 41 -2.52 0.90 -22.49
C LEU A 41 -1.55 -0.11 -21.85
N ALA A 42 -1.87 -1.40 -21.94
CA ALA A 42 -1.06 -2.45 -21.32
C ALA A 42 0.35 -2.54 -21.94
N GLU A 43 0.44 -2.40 -23.27
CA GLU A 43 1.72 -2.44 -23.99
C GLU A 43 2.60 -1.22 -23.65
N GLU A 44 2.02 -0.02 -23.70
CA GLU A 44 2.72 1.23 -23.37
C GLU A 44 3.19 1.29 -21.91
N MET A 45 2.37 0.75 -20.99
CA MET A 45 2.75 0.65 -19.58
C MET A 45 3.86 -0.38 -19.38
N GLY A 46 3.78 -1.54 -20.02
CA GLY A 46 4.81 -2.58 -19.95
C GLY A 46 6.17 -2.08 -20.43
N VAL A 47 6.23 -1.45 -21.61
CA VAL A 47 7.47 -0.89 -22.17
C VAL A 47 8.10 0.15 -21.25
N LEU A 48 7.29 0.96 -20.57
CA LEU A 48 7.79 1.95 -19.61
C LEU A 48 8.33 1.29 -18.34
N GLN A 49 7.55 0.39 -17.73
CA GLN A 49 7.89 -0.23 -16.44
C GLN A 49 9.07 -1.20 -16.54
N GLU A 50 9.18 -1.97 -17.63
CA GLU A 50 10.29 -2.92 -17.82
C GLU A 50 11.67 -2.24 -17.93
N ARG A 51 11.71 -0.97 -18.34
CA ARG A 51 12.96 -0.18 -18.33
C ARG A 51 13.45 0.12 -16.92
N ILE A 52 12.56 0.04 -15.92
CA ILE A 52 12.82 0.36 -14.53
C ILE A 52 13.14 -0.95 -13.78
N THR A 53 14.19 -1.65 -14.23
CA THR A 53 14.66 -2.88 -13.59
C THR A 53 16.12 -2.77 -13.19
N SER A 54 16.50 -3.50 -12.14
CA SER A 54 17.89 -3.53 -11.67
C SER A 54 18.77 -4.32 -12.65
N THR A 55 19.97 -3.81 -12.89
CA THR A 55 20.97 -4.43 -13.77
C THR A 55 22.13 -4.95 -12.94
N LYS A 56 22.97 -5.84 -13.50
CA LYS A 56 24.12 -6.43 -12.78
C LYS A 56 25.05 -5.40 -12.11
N ASN A 57 25.12 -4.18 -12.65
CA ASN A 57 26.04 -3.13 -12.19
C ASN A 57 25.35 -1.96 -11.47
N ARG A 58 24.01 -1.89 -11.45
CA ARG A 58 23.26 -0.76 -10.88
C ARG A 58 21.91 -1.23 -10.34
N PHE A 59 21.61 -0.83 -9.11
CA PHE A 59 20.31 -1.06 -8.50
C PHE A 59 19.43 0.16 -8.66
N TYR A 60 18.24 -0.05 -9.18
CA TYR A 60 17.22 0.98 -9.32
C TYR A 60 16.08 0.66 -8.36
N HIS A 61 15.74 1.61 -7.50
CA HIS A 61 14.60 1.52 -6.62
C HIS A 61 13.56 2.54 -7.06
N PHE A 62 12.38 2.07 -7.48
CA PHE A 62 11.32 2.91 -7.99
C PHE A 62 10.16 2.98 -7.00
N ARG A 63 9.71 4.20 -6.70
CA ARG A 63 8.48 4.43 -5.94
C ARG A 63 7.57 5.29 -6.78
N ALA A 64 6.36 4.80 -7.03
CA ALA A 64 5.31 5.55 -7.71
C ALA A 64 4.13 5.80 -6.79
N GLY A 65 3.58 7.01 -6.84
CA GLY A 65 2.19 7.20 -6.43
C GLY A 65 1.28 6.64 -7.51
N VAL A 66 0.25 5.88 -7.13
CA VAL A 66 -0.82 5.46 -8.03
C VAL A 66 -2.10 6.04 -7.47
N TYR A 67 -2.77 6.87 -8.27
CA TYR A 67 -4.09 7.36 -7.94
C TYR A 67 -5.12 6.37 -8.45
N VAL A 68 -6.11 6.09 -7.61
CA VAL A 68 -7.18 5.16 -7.91
C VAL A 68 -8.44 6.00 -8.17
N PRO A 69 -8.94 6.07 -9.41
CA PRO A 69 -10.15 6.81 -9.73
C PRO A 69 -11.33 6.27 -8.94
N ALA A 70 -12.09 7.16 -8.28
CA ALA A 70 -13.28 6.80 -7.51
C ALA A 70 -13.07 5.70 -6.45
N ASP A 71 -11.84 5.53 -5.93
CA ASP A 71 -11.48 4.47 -5.00
C ASP A 71 -11.73 3.03 -5.57
N ASP A 72 -11.81 2.86 -6.90
CA ASP A 72 -12.00 1.57 -7.59
C ASP A 72 -10.68 0.93 -8.05
N LEU A 73 -10.23 -0.10 -7.32
CA LEU A 73 -9.02 -0.87 -7.63
C LEU A 73 -9.15 -1.76 -8.88
N THR A 74 -10.37 -1.96 -9.39
CA THR A 74 -10.64 -2.77 -10.58
C THR A 74 -10.55 -1.98 -11.88
N ASP A 75 -10.36 -0.65 -11.80
CA ASP A 75 -10.12 0.19 -12.96
C ASP A 75 -8.90 -0.31 -13.77
N PRO A 76 -8.96 -0.33 -15.12
CA PRO A 76 -7.86 -0.81 -15.95
C PRO A 76 -6.50 -0.13 -15.71
N SER A 77 -6.49 1.15 -15.32
CA SER A 77 -5.24 1.90 -15.09
C SER A 77 -4.45 1.40 -13.87
N PRO A 78 -5.01 1.36 -12.64
CA PRO A 78 -4.32 0.78 -11.50
C PRO A 78 -4.10 -0.73 -11.66
N ALA A 79 -5.07 -1.48 -12.21
CA ALA A 79 -4.96 -2.93 -12.37
C ALA A 79 -3.75 -3.35 -13.22
N THR A 80 -3.52 -2.66 -14.35
CA THR A 80 -2.34 -2.93 -15.21
C THR A 80 -1.05 -2.50 -14.54
N THR A 81 -1.05 -1.39 -13.80
CA THR A 81 0.14 -0.90 -13.08
C THR A 81 0.56 -1.87 -11.98
N PHE A 82 -0.39 -2.42 -11.22
CA PHE A 82 -0.10 -3.34 -10.11
C PHE A 82 0.59 -4.63 -10.53
N ALA A 83 0.35 -5.12 -11.74
CA ALA A 83 1.01 -6.32 -12.25
C ALA A 83 2.54 -6.17 -12.31
N HIS A 84 3.04 -4.95 -12.51
CA HIS A 84 4.47 -4.65 -12.62
C HIS A 84 5.14 -4.25 -11.31
N LEU A 85 4.39 -4.08 -10.21
CA LEU A 85 4.95 -3.63 -8.93
C LEU A 85 5.34 -4.82 -8.04
N ASP A 86 6.50 -4.72 -7.38
CA ASP A 86 6.97 -5.73 -6.42
C ASP A 86 6.30 -5.60 -5.05
N ALA A 87 5.86 -4.41 -4.69
CA ALA A 87 5.15 -4.12 -3.46
C ALA A 87 4.11 -3.03 -3.69
N THR A 88 2.96 -3.20 -3.05
CA THR A 88 1.84 -2.25 -3.07
C THR A 88 1.57 -1.78 -1.65
N VAL A 89 1.53 -0.46 -1.47
CA VAL A 89 1.13 0.16 -0.21
C VAL A 89 -0.16 0.92 -0.48
N VAL A 90 -1.25 0.40 0.04
CA VAL A 90 -2.60 0.98 -0.16
C VAL A 90 -2.86 1.97 0.96
N LEU A 91 -3.28 3.18 0.60
CA LEU A 91 -3.66 4.22 1.56
C LEU A 91 -5.18 4.32 1.64
N SER A 92 -5.75 4.02 2.80
CA SER A 92 -7.20 3.95 2.99
C SER A 92 -7.75 5.21 3.66
N ARG A 93 -8.81 5.77 3.07
CA ARG A 93 -9.56 6.90 3.64
C ARG A 93 -10.17 6.55 5.00
N GLN A 94 -10.60 5.31 5.19
CA GLN A 94 -11.22 4.84 6.42
C GLN A 94 -10.22 4.82 7.60
N ILE A 95 -8.94 4.58 7.33
CA ILE A 95 -7.88 4.61 8.34
C ILE A 95 -7.50 6.06 8.66
N ALA A 96 -7.43 6.92 7.64
CA ALA A 96 -7.16 8.35 7.82
C ALA A 96 -8.24 9.05 8.66
N SER A 97 -9.53 8.68 8.50
CA SER A 97 -10.62 9.25 9.29
C SER A 97 -10.58 8.88 10.77
N LEU A 98 -9.88 7.80 11.13
CA LEU A 98 -9.60 7.41 12.52
C LEU A 98 -8.42 8.19 13.13
N GLY A 99 -7.78 9.08 12.36
CA GLY A 99 -6.61 9.85 12.80
C GLY A 99 -5.31 9.05 12.82
N ILE A 100 -5.27 7.90 12.14
CA ILE A 100 -4.09 7.02 12.10
C ILE A 100 -3.23 7.42 10.90
N TYR A 101 -2.01 7.87 11.17
CA TYR A 101 -1.04 8.27 10.15
C TYR A 101 0.29 7.52 10.32
N PRO A 102 0.85 6.95 9.24
CA PRO A 102 0.31 6.93 7.87
C PRO A 102 -0.94 6.06 7.74
N ALA A 103 -1.83 6.45 6.82
CA ALA A 103 -3.10 5.76 6.60
C ALA A 103 -2.95 4.49 5.75
N VAL A 104 -1.92 3.68 6.03
CA VAL A 104 -1.63 2.43 5.32
C VAL A 104 -2.63 1.37 5.75
N ASP A 105 -3.24 0.70 4.79
CA ASP A 105 -4.04 -0.50 5.03
C ASP A 105 -3.14 -1.74 5.12
N PRO A 106 -2.99 -2.38 6.30
CA PRO A 106 -2.10 -3.52 6.48
C PRO A 106 -2.64 -4.82 5.87
N LEU A 107 -3.92 -4.89 5.51
CA LEU A 107 -4.54 -6.07 4.90
C LEU A 107 -4.47 -5.99 3.37
N ASP A 108 -4.72 -4.81 2.80
CA ASP A 108 -4.69 -4.60 1.33
C ASP A 108 -3.27 -4.33 0.79
N SER A 109 -2.33 -3.93 1.65
CA SER A 109 -0.93 -3.73 1.25
C SER A 109 -0.20 -5.07 1.18
N THR A 110 0.54 -5.28 0.08
CA THR A 110 1.26 -6.54 -0.16
C THR A 110 2.69 -6.30 -0.62
N SER A 111 3.56 -7.29 -0.41
CA SER A 111 4.92 -7.27 -0.93
C SER A 111 5.35 -8.67 -1.30
N ARG A 112 5.97 -8.81 -2.48
CA ARG A 112 6.63 -10.07 -2.90
C ARG A 112 7.82 -10.44 -2.02
N GLN A 113 8.39 -9.47 -1.30
CA GLN A 113 9.53 -9.70 -0.42
C GLN A 113 9.12 -10.26 0.95
N LEU A 114 7.83 -10.30 1.28
CA LEU A 114 7.33 -10.93 2.51
C LEU A 114 7.33 -12.45 2.35
N ASP A 115 8.53 -13.02 2.25
CA ASP A 115 8.82 -14.45 2.14
C ASP A 115 9.82 -14.85 3.24
N PRO A 116 9.60 -15.95 3.99
CA PRO A 116 10.51 -16.39 5.04
C PRO A 116 11.97 -16.56 4.58
N LEU A 117 12.20 -16.90 3.31
CA LEU A 117 13.53 -17.06 2.74
C LEU A 117 14.24 -15.72 2.49
N VAL A 118 13.49 -14.62 2.43
CA VAL A 118 14.02 -13.27 2.17
C VAL A 118 14.13 -12.46 3.46
N VAL A 119 13.08 -12.43 4.28
CA VAL A 119 13.03 -11.61 5.51
C VAL A 119 13.36 -12.38 6.79
N GLY A 120 13.45 -13.71 6.72
CA GLY A 120 13.61 -14.58 7.87
C GLY A 120 12.26 -14.99 8.48
N GLN A 121 12.27 -16.14 9.16
CA GLN A 121 11.07 -16.76 9.72
C GLN A 121 10.38 -15.88 10.77
N GLU A 122 11.16 -15.28 11.67
CA GLU A 122 10.63 -14.47 12.77
C GLU A 122 9.87 -13.23 12.28
N HIS A 123 10.42 -12.52 11.28
CA HIS A 123 9.76 -11.36 10.68
C HIS A 123 8.47 -11.77 9.97
N TYR A 124 8.54 -12.87 9.22
CA TYR A 124 7.39 -13.40 8.50
C TYR A 124 6.25 -13.79 9.46
N ASP A 125 6.55 -14.55 10.51
CA ASP A 125 5.55 -15.01 11.47
C ASP A 125 4.93 -13.84 12.25
N THR A 126 5.74 -12.85 12.61
CA THR A 126 5.26 -11.62 13.27
C THR A 126 4.31 -10.84 12.35
N ALA A 127 4.70 -10.62 11.10
CA ALA A 127 3.88 -9.90 10.12
C ALA A 127 2.56 -10.65 9.83
N ARG A 128 2.62 -11.97 9.64
CA ARG A 128 1.42 -12.80 9.43
C ARG A 128 0.52 -12.84 10.67
N GLY A 129 1.08 -12.92 11.87
CA GLY A 129 0.33 -12.86 13.12
C GLY A 129 -0.43 -11.53 13.28
N VAL A 130 0.21 -10.40 12.94
CA VAL A 130 -0.45 -9.08 12.92
C VAL A 130 -1.59 -9.05 11.91
N GLN A 131 -1.38 -9.55 10.68
CA GLN A 131 -2.42 -9.60 9.65
C GLN A 131 -3.61 -10.47 10.07
N SER A 132 -3.38 -11.68 10.58
CA SER A 132 -4.45 -12.58 11.04
C SER A 132 -5.27 -11.96 12.18
N LEU A 133 -4.61 -11.26 13.12
CA LEU A 133 -5.29 -10.61 14.22
C LEU A 133 -6.16 -9.43 13.73
N LEU A 134 -5.66 -8.63 12.80
CA LEU A 134 -6.42 -7.51 12.21
C LEU A 134 -7.58 -8.01 11.33
N GLN A 135 -7.39 -9.11 10.61
CA GLN A 135 -8.47 -9.75 9.84
C GLN A 135 -9.58 -10.25 10.76
N ARG A 136 -9.23 -10.94 11.86
CA ARG A 136 -10.21 -11.38 12.86
C ARG A 136 -10.95 -10.20 13.50
N TYR A 137 -10.26 -9.10 13.75
CA TYR A 137 -10.89 -7.88 14.23
C TYR A 137 -11.91 -7.30 13.24
N GLN A 138 -11.63 -7.35 11.94
CA GLN A 138 -12.56 -6.89 10.91
C GLN A 138 -13.84 -7.74 10.87
N GLU A 139 -13.71 -9.07 10.97
CA GLU A 139 -14.87 -9.98 11.09
C GLU A 139 -15.73 -9.65 12.32
N LEU A 140 -15.08 -9.40 13.46
CA LEU A 140 -15.76 -9.06 14.71
C LEU A 140 -16.39 -7.66 14.68
N LYS A 141 -15.87 -6.73 13.86
CA LYS A 141 -16.37 -5.35 13.77
C LYS A 141 -17.82 -5.30 13.28
N ASP A 142 -18.19 -6.14 12.32
CA ASP A 142 -19.56 -6.22 11.80
C ASP A 142 -20.52 -6.80 12.87
N ILE A 143 -20.06 -7.81 13.61
CA ILE A 143 -20.81 -8.39 14.74
C ILE A 143 -21.02 -7.34 15.84
N ILE A 144 -19.97 -6.59 16.21
CA ILE A 144 -20.03 -5.52 17.22
C ILE A 144 -21.00 -4.41 16.80
N ALA A 145 -21.08 -4.09 15.50
CA ALA A 145 -21.99 -3.06 15.01
C ALA A 145 -23.47 -3.46 15.14
N ILE A 146 -23.79 -4.76 15.11
CA ILE A 146 -25.15 -5.29 15.20
C ILE A 146 -25.54 -5.62 16.64
N LEU A 147 -24.71 -6.37 17.36
CA LEU A 147 -25.03 -6.96 18.66
C LEU A 147 -24.44 -6.16 19.84
N GLY A 148 -23.45 -5.31 19.60
CA GLY A 148 -22.72 -4.61 20.66
C GLY A 148 -21.53 -5.42 21.20
N MET A 149 -20.69 -4.76 21.99
CA MET A 149 -19.42 -5.33 22.47
C MET A 149 -19.59 -6.34 23.61
N ASP A 150 -20.71 -6.29 24.33
CA ASP A 150 -20.96 -7.10 25.53
C ASP A 150 -21.31 -8.55 25.19
N GLU A 151 -21.88 -8.79 24.01
CA GLU A 151 -22.29 -10.10 23.49
C GLU A 151 -21.11 -10.94 22.97
N LEU A 152 -19.91 -10.37 22.88
CA LEU A 152 -18.72 -11.11 22.45
C LEU A 152 -18.21 -12.02 23.57
N SER A 153 -17.59 -13.14 23.17
CA SER A 153 -16.82 -13.98 24.09
C SER A 153 -15.67 -13.19 24.71
N GLU A 154 -15.20 -13.59 25.90
CA GLU A 154 -14.05 -12.95 26.54
C GLU A 154 -12.77 -13.05 25.70
N GLU A 155 -12.63 -14.12 24.92
CA GLU A 155 -11.54 -14.29 23.96
C GLU A 155 -11.62 -13.27 22.81
N ASP A 156 -12.80 -13.10 22.20
CA ASP A 156 -12.99 -12.13 21.11
C ASP A 156 -12.84 -10.69 21.61
N LYS A 157 -13.31 -10.37 22.84
CA LYS A 157 -13.05 -9.07 23.48
C LYS A 157 -11.56 -8.81 23.61
N LEU A 158 -10.78 -9.82 23.99
CA LEU A 158 -9.33 -9.73 24.10
C LEU A 158 -8.66 -9.54 22.73
N VAL A 159 -9.14 -10.22 21.69
CA VAL A 159 -8.68 -10.01 20.30
C VAL A 159 -8.93 -8.57 19.87
N VAL A 160 -10.14 -8.04 20.06
CA VAL A 160 -10.50 -6.64 19.73
C VAL A 160 -9.60 -5.65 20.47
N ALA A 161 -9.34 -5.89 21.76
CA ALA A 161 -8.48 -5.03 22.56
C ALA A 161 -7.02 -5.02 22.04
N ARG A 162 -6.49 -6.18 21.65
CA ARG A 162 -5.14 -6.28 21.05
C ARG A 162 -5.11 -5.63 19.66
N ALA A 163 -6.13 -5.85 18.84
CA ALA A 163 -6.22 -5.31 17.50
C ALA A 163 -6.21 -3.78 17.50
N ARG A 164 -7.01 -3.16 18.38
CA ARG A 164 -7.04 -1.70 18.54
C ARG A 164 -5.69 -1.12 18.97
N LYS A 165 -4.95 -1.83 19.83
CA LYS A 165 -3.59 -1.41 20.24
C LYS A 165 -2.63 -1.48 19.06
N ILE A 166 -2.64 -2.58 18.31
CA ILE A 166 -1.79 -2.77 17.13
C ILE A 166 -2.11 -1.72 16.06
N GLN A 167 -3.39 -1.49 15.77
CA GLN A 167 -3.82 -0.50 14.77
C GLN A 167 -3.30 0.91 15.09
N ARG A 168 -3.28 1.29 16.37
CA ARG A 168 -2.68 2.56 16.82
C ARG A 168 -1.15 2.53 16.84
N PHE A 169 -0.55 1.38 17.14
CA PHE A 169 0.90 1.19 17.13
C PHE A 169 1.50 1.32 15.72
N LEU A 170 0.72 1.00 14.68
CA LEU A 170 1.12 1.22 13.28
C LEU A 170 1.19 2.71 12.89
N SER A 171 0.70 3.62 13.74
CA SER A 171 0.88 5.06 13.54
C SER A 171 2.30 5.50 13.91
N GLN A 172 2.85 6.43 13.13
CA GLN A 172 4.19 6.97 13.36
C GLN A 172 4.23 8.47 13.03
N PRO A 173 4.76 9.31 13.94
CA PRO A 173 4.95 10.73 13.66
C PRO A 173 6.06 10.92 12.63
N PHE A 174 5.76 11.64 11.55
CA PHE A 174 6.71 11.94 10.49
C PHE A 174 7.46 13.23 10.73
N PHE A 175 8.77 13.25 10.43
CA PHE A 175 9.59 14.46 10.47
C PHE A 175 9.01 15.60 9.62
N VAL A 176 8.47 15.26 8.43
CA VAL A 176 7.84 16.26 7.54
C VAL A 176 6.48 16.74 8.05
N ALA A 177 5.84 15.99 8.94
CA ALA A 177 4.53 16.33 9.50
C ALA A 177 4.63 17.10 10.82
N GLU A 178 5.83 17.32 11.35
CA GLU A 178 6.07 18.02 12.62
C GLU A 178 5.45 19.43 12.62
N VAL A 179 5.52 20.12 11.48
CA VAL A 179 4.91 21.46 11.30
C VAL A 179 3.38 21.45 11.46
N PHE A 180 2.72 20.34 11.10
CA PHE A 180 1.25 20.22 11.14
C PHE A 180 0.75 19.59 12.44
N THR A 181 1.54 18.68 13.01
CA THR A 181 1.14 17.85 14.16
C THR A 181 1.71 18.34 15.49
N GLY A 182 2.75 19.19 15.47
CA GLY A 182 3.48 19.65 16.65
C GLY A 182 4.25 18.55 17.39
N SER A 183 4.24 17.31 16.89
CA SER A 183 4.93 16.17 17.49
C SER A 183 6.24 15.91 16.74
N PRO A 184 7.37 15.70 17.44
CA PRO A 184 8.64 15.46 16.79
C PRO A 184 8.61 14.14 16.01
N GLY A 185 9.15 14.16 14.79
CA GLY A 185 9.28 12.96 13.98
C GLY A 185 10.13 11.90 14.66
N LYS A 186 9.78 10.62 14.47
CA LYS A 186 10.56 9.50 15.00
C LYS A 186 10.99 8.58 13.88
N TYR A 187 12.26 8.19 13.89
CA TYR A 187 12.77 7.09 13.07
C TYR A 187 12.83 5.83 13.93
N VAL A 188 12.21 4.75 13.46
CA VAL A 188 12.21 3.45 14.15
C VAL A 188 13.05 2.50 13.30
N SER A 189 14.09 1.90 13.87
CA SER A 189 14.90 0.93 13.15
C SER A 189 14.18 -0.42 13.08
N LEU A 190 14.54 -1.27 12.11
CA LEU A 190 13.96 -2.61 12.00
C LEU A 190 14.16 -3.46 13.26
N LYS A 191 15.28 -3.26 13.96
CA LYS A 191 15.54 -3.94 15.25
C LYS A 191 14.61 -3.45 16.35
N ASP A 192 14.24 -2.17 16.32
CA ASP A 192 13.31 -1.56 17.28
C ASP A 192 11.83 -1.84 16.94
N HIS A 193 11.54 -2.45 15.78
CA HIS A 193 10.23 -3.05 15.49
C HIS A 193 10.09 -4.47 16.08
N HIS A 194 11.20 -5.16 16.35
CA HIS A 194 11.27 -6.49 16.96
C HIS A 194 11.49 -6.58 18.51
N PRO A 195 11.47 -5.52 19.35
CA PRO A 195 11.91 -5.60 20.75
C PRO A 195 10.90 -6.24 21.70
N TRP A 196 9.87 -6.93 21.19
CA TRP A 196 8.86 -7.64 21.99
C TRP A 196 9.09 -9.16 22.03
N LEU A 197 10.33 -9.58 21.76
CA LEU A 197 10.97 -10.84 22.21
C LEU A 197 12.17 -10.49 23.10
#